data_AF-A0A6H2GHT9-F1
#
_entry.id   AF-A0A6H2GHT9-F1
#
_cell.length_a   1.000
_cell.length_b   1.000
_cell.length_c   1.000
_cell.angle_alpha   90.00
_cell.angle_beta   90.00
_cell.angle_gamma   90.00
#
_symmetry.space_group_name_H-M   'P 1'
#
loop_
_entity.id
_entity.type
_entity.pdbx_description
1 polymer ?
#
loop_
_entity_poly.entity_id
_entity_poly.type
_entity_poly.pdbx_seq_one_letter_code
_entity_poly.pdbx_strand_id
1 'polypeptide(L)'
;MFLKTESFEYNGVTVTLSELSALQRIEHLAWLKEQEKKAESSGNLQVSVEDLIRGGAFLVAMSLWHNHPQKTKLPSMNEAITQIEQEVLTTWPTEAIAQAENVVLRLSGMSEFVVNNAPEQADDAGPTEPVSAGKCSTVS
;
A
#
# COMPACT_ATOMS: atom_id res chain seq x y z
N MET A 1 -0.04 -8.66 -21.77
CA MET A 1 -0.19 -8.97 -20.33
C MET A 1 -1.18 -7.96 -19.77
N PHE A 2 -2.23 -8.42 -19.12
CA PHE A 2 -3.25 -7.56 -18.52
C PHE A 2 -2.89 -7.29 -17.06
N LEU A 3 -3.17 -6.07 -16.59
CA LEU A 3 -2.99 -5.70 -15.20
C LEU A 3 -4.00 -6.47 -14.34
N LYS A 4 -3.60 -6.90 -13.14
CA LYS A 4 -4.55 -7.43 -12.15
C LYS A 4 -5.57 -6.35 -11.80
N THR A 5 -6.83 -6.74 -11.64
CA THR A 5 -7.91 -5.83 -11.27
C THR A 5 -8.77 -6.40 -10.15
N GLU A 6 -9.43 -5.52 -9.41
CA GLU A 6 -10.39 -5.86 -8.37
C GLU A 6 -11.55 -4.86 -8.37
N SER A 7 -12.78 -5.35 -8.18
CA SER A 7 -13.94 -4.49 -7.98
C SER A 7 -13.92 -3.96 -6.56
N PHE A 8 -13.97 -2.64 -6.41
CA PHE A 8 -14.05 -1.94 -5.15
C PHE A 8 -15.42 -1.30 -5.03
N GLU A 9 -16.19 -1.69 -4.02
CA GLU A 9 -17.50 -1.13 -3.73
C GLU A 9 -17.44 -0.34 -2.43
N TYR A 10 -17.92 0.91 -2.48
CA TYR A 10 -18.04 1.75 -1.31
C TYR A 10 -19.34 2.57 -1.40
N ASN A 11 -20.16 2.55 -0.36
CA ASN A 11 -21.47 3.20 -0.32
C ASN A 11 -22.38 2.88 -1.53
N GLY A 12 -22.33 1.65 -2.05
CA GLY A 12 -23.13 1.21 -3.20
C GLY A 12 -22.62 1.72 -4.56
N VAL A 13 -21.47 2.39 -4.60
CA VAL A 13 -20.77 2.75 -5.84
C VAL A 13 -19.64 1.75 -6.07
N THR A 14 -19.64 1.08 -7.21
CA THR A 14 -18.60 0.13 -7.61
C THR A 14 -17.68 0.73 -8.65
N VAL A 15 -16.38 0.63 -8.42
CA VAL A 15 -15.32 0.97 -9.39
C VAL A 15 -14.36 -0.21 -9.56
N THR A 16 -13.54 -0.18 -10.61
CA THR A 16 -12.52 -1.21 -10.86
C THR A 16 -11.14 -0.64 -10.63
N LEU A 17 -10.47 -1.12 -9.58
CA LEU A 17 -9.08 -0.79 -9.27
C LEU A 17 -8.15 -1.77 -10.01
N SER A 18 -7.00 -1.26 -10.45
CA SER A 18 -5.97 -2.03 -11.16
C SER A 18 -4.63 -1.96 -10.42
N GLU A 19 -3.79 -2.98 -10.60
CA GLU A 19 -2.39 -2.89 -10.16
C GLU A 19 -1.64 -1.77 -10.91
N LEU A 20 -0.63 -1.20 -10.26
CA LEU A 20 0.23 -0.21 -10.89
C LEU A 20 1.20 -0.90 -11.85
N SER A 21 1.29 -0.38 -13.07
CA SER A 21 2.33 -0.75 -14.02
C SER A 21 3.73 -0.46 -13.45
N ALA A 22 4.77 -1.06 -14.03
CA ALA A 22 6.15 -0.81 -13.60
C ALA A 22 6.51 0.69 -13.69
N LEU A 23 6.06 1.39 -14.74
CA LEU A 23 6.30 2.82 -14.89
C LEU A 23 5.60 3.63 -13.79
N GLN A 24 4.33 3.33 -13.51
CA GLN A 24 3.58 3.98 -12.43
C GLN A 24 4.21 3.76 -11.05
N ARG A 25 4.78 2.58 -10.80
CA ARG A 25 5.51 2.33 -9.55
C ARG A 25 6.77 3.20 -9.44
N ILE A 26 7.49 3.42 -10.53
CA ILE A 26 8.64 4.33 -10.57
C ILE A 26 8.19 5.77 -10.33
N GLU A 27 7.09 6.20 -10.95
CA GLU A 27 6.52 7.53 -10.75
C GLU A 27 6.07 7.76 -9.31
N HIS A 28 5.45 6.76 -8.68
CA HIS A 28 5.08 6.82 -7.26
C HIS A 28 6.30 6.98 -6.34
N LEU A 29 7.39 6.24 -6.60
CA LEU A 29 8.64 6.38 -5.85
C LEU A 29 9.28 7.77 -6.06
N ALA A 30 9.22 8.31 -7.28
CA ALA A 30 9.71 9.66 -7.56
C ALA A 30 8.90 10.72 -6.81
N TRP A 31 7.58 10.57 -6.76
CA TRP A 31 6.69 11.44 -5.99
C TRP A 31 6.98 11.38 -4.48
N LEU A 32 7.16 10.18 -3.91
CA LEU A 32 7.53 10.02 -2.50
C LEU A 32 8.85 10.72 -2.16
N LYS A 33 9.86 10.59 -3.03
CA LYS A 33 11.15 11.27 -2.88
C LYS A 33 11.03 12.79 -2.93
N GLU A 34 10.16 13.32 -3.78
CA GLU A 34 9.86 14.76 -3.86
C GLU A 34 9.24 15.25 -2.54
N GLN A 35 8.28 14.48 -2.00
CA GLN A 35 7.59 14.80 -0.75
C GLN A 35 8.55 14.77 0.45
N GLU A 36 9.46 13.80 0.53
CA GLU A 36 10.49 13.73 1.58
C GLU A 36 11.40 14.97 1.55
N LYS A 37 11.95 15.32 0.37
CA LYS A 37 12.77 16.54 0.22
C LYS A 37 12.01 17.80 0.61
N LYS A 38 10.72 17.88 0.29
CA LYS A 38 9.87 19.01 0.65
C LYS A 38 9.73 19.10 2.17
N ALA A 39 9.48 17.98 2.86
CA ALA A 39 9.42 17.92 4.31
C ALA A 39 10.75 18.36 4.95
N GLU A 40 11.89 17.87 4.46
CA GLU A 40 13.23 18.27 4.89
C GLU A 40 13.47 19.79 4.72
N SER A 41 13.09 20.35 3.56
CA SER A 41 13.28 21.77 3.26
C SER A 41 12.40 22.69 4.11
N SER A 42 11.22 22.21 4.52
CA SER A 42 10.27 22.97 5.35
C SER A 42 10.65 22.98 6.83
N GLY A 43 11.65 22.19 7.24
CA GLY A 43 12.04 22.01 8.64
C GLY A 43 10.99 21.29 9.49
N ASN A 44 9.91 20.79 8.88
CA ASN A 44 8.83 20.07 9.53
C ASN A 44 8.75 18.65 8.97
N LEU A 45 9.27 17.69 9.71
CA LEU A 45 9.22 16.25 9.37
C LEU A 45 7.83 15.64 9.66
N GLN A 46 6.86 16.41 10.15
CA GLN A 46 5.52 15.89 10.40
C GLN A 46 4.77 15.75 9.09
N VAL A 47 4.41 14.52 8.75
CA VAL A 47 3.46 14.23 7.68
C VAL A 47 2.07 14.67 8.15
N SER A 48 1.45 15.60 7.42
CA SER A 48 0.09 16.02 7.71
C SER A 48 -0.90 14.92 7.33
N VAL A 49 -2.05 14.89 8.00
CA VAL A 49 -3.18 14.04 7.57
C VAL A 49 -3.59 14.36 6.12
N GLU A 50 -3.50 15.63 5.72
CA GLU A 50 -3.76 16.04 4.34
C GLU A 50 -2.79 15.40 3.34
N ASP A 51 -1.50 15.30 3.70
CA ASP A 51 -0.49 14.68 2.83
C ASP A 51 -0.73 13.17 2.67
N LEU A 52 -1.18 12.49 3.73
CA LEU A 52 -1.57 11.07 3.68
C LEU A 52 -2.77 10.86 2.76
N ILE A 53 -3.81 11.68 2.91
CA ILE A 53 -5.02 11.58 2.07
C ILE A 53 -4.67 11.85 0.61
N ARG A 54 -3.84 12.87 0.34
CA ARG A 54 -3.38 13.19 -1.01
C ARG A 54 -2.55 12.05 -1.60
N GLY A 55 -1.67 11.44 -0.82
CA GLY A 55 -0.89 10.26 -1.23
C GLY A 55 -1.77 9.08 -1.61
N GLY A 56 -2.74 8.73 -0.76
CA GLY A 56 -3.69 7.66 -1.05
C GLY A 56 -4.53 7.96 -2.30
N ALA A 57 -5.03 9.19 -2.44
CA ALA A 57 -5.80 9.61 -3.60
C ALA A 57 -4.99 9.56 -4.90
N PHE A 58 -3.71 9.96 -4.86
CA PHE A 58 -2.80 9.88 -6.00
C PHE A 58 -2.59 8.42 -6.43
N LEU A 59 -2.33 7.52 -5.48
CA LEU A 59 -2.16 6.09 -5.77
C LEU A 59 -3.43 5.48 -6.39
N VAL A 60 -4.60 5.79 -5.82
CA VAL A 60 -5.91 5.36 -6.34
C VAL A 60 -6.15 5.91 -7.75
N ALA A 61 -5.79 7.16 -8.02
CA ALA A 61 -5.92 7.76 -9.34
C ALA A 61 -5.08 7.05 -10.41
N MET A 62 -3.84 6.66 -10.09
CA MET A 62 -2.99 5.87 -10.99
C MET A 62 -3.62 4.52 -11.33
N SER A 63 -4.27 3.89 -10.36
CA SER A 63 -5.00 2.63 -10.52
C SER A 63 -6.25 2.78 -11.39
N LEU A 64 -7.08 3.80 -11.12
CA LEU A 64 -8.31 4.09 -11.85
C LEU A 64 -8.05 4.49 -13.30
N TRP A 65 -6.93 5.17 -13.58
CA TRP A 65 -6.56 5.66 -14.91
C TRP A 65 -6.65 4.57 -16.00
N HIS A 66 -6.38 3.31 -15.67
CA HIS A 66 -6.42 2.22 -16.65
C HIS A 66 -7.80 1.99 -17.27
N ASN A 67 -8.86 2.25 -16.51
CA ASN A 67 -10.26 2.07 -16.88
C ASN A 67 -10.99 3.42 -17.05
N HIS A 68 -10.29 4.54 -16.84
CA HIS A 68 -10.91 5.86 -16.81
C HIS A 68 -11.21 6.39 -18.22
N PRO A 69 -12.38 7.02 -18.46
CA PRO A 69 -12.71 7.61 -19.76
C PRO A 69 -11.74 8.69 -20.26
N GLN A 70 -10.92 9.26 -19.37
CA GLN A 70 -9.93 10.29 -19.73
C GLN A 70 -8.65 9.72 -20.36
N LYS A 71 -8.37 8.41 -20.22
CA LYS A 71 -7.19 7.75 -20.80
C LYS A 71 -7.07 7.98 -22.32
N THR A 72 -8.20 8.10 -23.01
CA THR A 72 -8.27 8.32 -24.47
C THR A 72 -8.47 9.78 -24.85
N LYS A 73 -8.70 10.68 -23.89
CA LYS A 73 -9.06 12.08 -24.13
C LYS A 73 -7.91 13.05 -23.91
N LEU A 74 -7.01 12.75 -22.98
CA LEU A 74 -5.89 13.62 -22.64
C LEU A 74 -4.60 13.17 -23.32
N PRO A 75 -3.73 14.11 -23.74
CA PRO A 75 -2.48 13.80 -24.42
C PRO A 75 -1.41 13.24 -23.47
N SER A 76 -1.50 13.59 -22.17
CA SER A 76 -0.54 13.18 -21.14
C SER A 76 -1.20 12.31 -20.08
N MET A 77 -0.53 11.21 -19.73
CA MET A 77 -0.91 10.33 -18.63
C MET A 77 -0.94 11.08 -17.29
N ASN A 78 0.03 11.95 -17.04
CA ASN A 78 0.14 12.67 -15.78
C ASN A 78 -0.95 13.73 -15.60
N GLU A 79 -1.38 14.37 -16.69
CA GLU A 79 -2.54 15.28 -16.65
C GLU A 79 -3.82 14.53 -16.31
N ALA A 80 -4.02 13.35 -16.91
CA ALA A 80 -5.17 12.50 -16.62
C ALA A 80 -5.16 12.02 -15.16
N ILE A 81 -4.02 11.55 -14.66
CA ILE A 81 -3.87 11.12 -13.26
C ILE A 81 -4.16 12.28 -12.31
N THR A 82 -3.65 13.48 -12.59
CA THR A 82 -3.91 14.66 -11.76
C THR A 82 -5.40 15.00 -11.71
N GLN A 83 -6.11 14.89 -12.84
CA GLN A 83 -7.55 15.15 -12.86
C GLN A 83 -8.35 14.10 -12.08
N ILE A 84 -7.98 12.81 -12.22
CA ILE A 84 -8.60 11.72 -11.47
C ILE A 84 -8.30 11.86 -9.97
N GLU A 85 -7.09 12.26 -9.60
CA GLU A 85 -6.73 12.56 -8.21
C GLU A 85 -7.65 13.63 -7.62
N GLN A 86 -7.87 14.73 -8.35
CA GLN A 86 -8.79 15.78 -7.91
C GLN A 86 -10.24 15.29 -7.81
N GLU A 87 -10.68 14.44 -8.73
CA GLU A 87 -11.99 13.80 -8.66
C GLU A 87 -12.12 12.95 -7.39
N VAL A 88 -11.13 12.10 -7.10
CA VAL A 88 -11.10 11.26 -5.88
C VAL A 88 -11.12 12.13 -4.63
N LEU A 89 -10.27 13.16 -4.55
CA LEU A 89 -10.20 14.04 -3.38
C LEU A 89 -11.50 14.81 -3.09
N THR A 90 -12.28 15.11 -4.14
CA THR A 90 -13.51 15.92 -3.99
C THR A 90 -14.77 15.08 -3.85
N THR A 91 -14.75 13.83 -4.33
CA THR A 91 -15.96 12.98 -4.38
C THR A 91 -15.90 11.79 -3.44
N TRP A 92 -14.71 11.37 -3.00
CA TRP A 92 -14.57 10.20 -2.13
C TRP A 92 -14.36 10.61 -0.68
N PRO A 93 -14.98 9.92 0.29
CA PRO A 93 -14.65 10.09 1.70
C PRO A 93 -13.27 9.52 1.99
N THR A 94 -12.59 10.10 2.98
CA THR A 94 -11.24 9.69 3.42
C THR A 94 -11.11 8.19 3.68
N GLU A 95 -12.12 7.58 4.29
CA GLU A 95 -12.14 6.14 4.58
C GLU A 95 -12.11 5.29 3.29
N ALA A 96 -12.85 5.71 2.25
CA ALA A 96 -12.85 5.02 0.96
C ALA A 96 -11.48 5.12 0.27
N ILE A 97 -10.82 6.28 0.39
CA ILE A 97 -9.49 6.50 -0.15
C ILE A 97 -8.50 5.54 0.53
N ALA A 98 -8.51 5.47 1.86
CA ALA A 98 -7.61 4.58 2.61
C ALA A 98 -7.85 3.10 2.29
N GLN A 99 -9.11 2.67 2.16
CA GLN A 99 -9.42 1.28 1.79
C GLN A 99 -8.99 0.95 0.36
N ALA A 100 -9.26 1.84 -0.59
CA ALA A 100 -8.86 1.66 -1.98
C ALA A 100 -7.33 1.69 -2.15
N GLU A 101 -6.63 2.56 -1.42
CA GLU A 101 -5.16 2.58 -1.38
C GLU A 101 -4.60 1.21 -0.98
N ASN A 102 -5.12 0.62 0.09
CA ASN A 102 -4.70 -0.71 0.54
C ASN A 102 -4.93 -1.81 -0.51
N VAL A 103 -6.06 -1.76 -1.22
CA VAL A 103 -6.35 -2.68 -2.34
C VAL A 103 -5.30 -2.50 -3.45
N VAL A 104 -5.02 -1.25 -3.83
CA VAL A 104 -4.06 -0.93 -4.90
C VAL A 104 -2.63 -1.36 -4.53
N LEU A 105 -2.20 -1.10 -3.30
CA LEU A 105 -0.90 -1.55 -2.80
C LEU A 105 -0.77 -3.07 -2.85
N ARG A 106 -1.80 -3.80 -2.40
CA ARG A 106 -1.84 -5.27 -2.43
C ARG A 106 -1.81 -5.81 -3.86
N LEU A 107 -2.63 -5.27 -4.75
CA LEU A 107 -2.65 -5.67 -6.17
C LEU A 107 -1.27 -5.48 -6.82
N SER A 108 -0.61 -4.37 -6.47
CA SER A 108 0.70 -3.97 -7.01
C SER A 108 1.90 -4.70 -6.38
N GLY A 109 1.67 -5.51 -5.34
CA GLY A 109 2.74 -6.13 -4.55
C GLY A 109 3.62 -5.12 -3.83
N MET A 110 3.05 -3.97 -3.45
CA MET A 110 3.72 -2.86 -2.77
C MET A 110 3.43 -2.80 -1.27
N SER A 111 2.48 -3.61 -0.77
CA SER A 111 2.31 -3.89 0.65
C SER A 111 2.83 -5.29 0.97
N GLU A 112 3.50 -5.45 2.11
CA GLU A 112 3.81 -6.78 2.62
C GLU A 112 2.51 -7.51 2.95
N PHE A 113 2.38 -8.76 2.51
CA PHE A 113 1.49 -9.66 3.20
C PHE A 113 2.02 -9.75 4.63
N VAL A 114 1.32 -9.17 5.60
CA VAL A 114 1.38 -9.69 6.96
C VAL A 114 0.72 -11.06 6.88
N VAL A 115 1.46 -12.05 6.38
CA VAL A 115 1.18 -13.44 6.74
C VAL A 115 1.44 -13.45 8.24
N ASN A 116 0.37 -13.33 9.01
CA ASN A 116 0.39 -13.69 10.42
C ASN A 116 0.63 -15.20 10.47
N ASN A 117 1.86 -15.63 10.22
CA ASN A 117 2.37 -16.89 10.74
C ASN A 117 2.58 -16.67 12.23
N ALA A 118 1.48 -16.51 12.96
CA ALA A 118 1.48 -16.91 14.35
C ALA A 118 1.87 -18.40 14.34
N PRO A 119 2.92 -18.84 15.05
CA PRO A 119 2.99 -20.24 15.36
C PRO A 119 1.74 -20.51 16.19
N GLU A 120 0.88 -21.37 15.69
CA GLU A 120 -0.04 -22.13 16.53
C GLU A 120 0.85 -22.95 17.47
N GLN A 121 1.36 -22.30 18.52
CA GLN A 121 2.22 -22.91 19.51
C GLN A 121 1.30 -23.68 20.43
N ALA A 122 1.15 -24.95 20.07
CA ALA A 122 0.41 -25.99 20.75
C ALA A 122 0.37 -25.79 22.28
N ASP A 123 -0.85 -25.82 22.81
CA ASP A 123 -1.11 -26.28 24.17
C ASP A 123 -0.45 -27.67 24.34
N ASP A 124 0.72 -27.70 24.97
CA ASP A 124 1.23 -28.91 25.60
C ASP A 124 1.50 -28.59 27.08
N ALA A 125 0.48 -28.87 27.88
CA ALA A 125 0.58 -28.98 29.32
C ALA A 125 1.58 -30.10 29.67
N GLY A 126 2.54 -29.80 30.55
CA GLY A 126 3.73 -30.62 30.84
C GLY A 126 3.50 -32.05 31.38
N PRO A 127 4.57 -32.74 31.83
CA PRO A 127 5.10 -32.41 33.16
C PRO A 127 6.63 -32.41 33.31
N THR A 128 7.05 -31.58 34.27
CA THR A 128 8.34 -31.52 34.97
C THR A 128 8.88 -32.86 35.48
N GLU A 129 10.19 -33.13 35.32
CA GLU A 129 11.15 -33.66 36.32
C GLU A 129 12.51 -34.06 35.64
N PRO A 130 13.63 -34.28 36.38
CA PRO A 130 14.52 -33.29 36.96
C PRO A 130 15.96 -33.36 36.39
N VAL A 131 16.75 -32.31 36.63
CA VAL A 131 18.19 -32.22 36.33
C VAL A 131 18.99 -33.35 37.00
N SER A 132 19.73 -34.14 36.22
CA SER A 132 20.68 -35.13 36.73
C SER A 132 22.10 -34.83 36.23
N ALA A 133 22.96 -34.47 37.18
CA ALA A 133 24.36 -34.14 36.98
C ALA A 133 25.20 -35.37 36.57
N GLY A 134 26.05 -35.22 35.56
CA GLY A 134 27.05 -36.22 35.15
C GLY A 134 28.33 -35.54 34.69
N LYS A 135 29.42 -35.77 35.42
CA LYS A 135 30.77 -35.18 35.23
C LYS A 135 31.60 -35.98 34.22
N CYS A 136 32.48 -35.30 33.48
CA CYS A 136 33.83 -35.69 32.98
C CYS A 136 34.04 -35.13 31.56
N SER A 137 35.24 -34.83 31.05
CA SER A 137 36.59 -34.53 31.53
C SER A 137 37.40 -34.24 30.25
N THR A 138 38.39 -33.37 30.38
CA THR A 138 39.42 -33.01 29.41
C THR A 138 40.10 -34.19 28.69
N VAL A 139 40.43 -33.99 27.41
CA VAL A 139 41.69 -34.31 26.69
C VAL A 139 41.49 -34.98 25.32
N SER A 140 42.02 -34.37 24.26
CA SER A 140 43.07 -34.90 23.38
C SER A 140 43.62 -33.78 22.51
#